data_AF-A0A925IGW5-F1
#
_entry.id   AF-A0A925IGW5-F1
#
_cell.length_a   1.000
_cell.length_b   1.000
_cell.length_c   1.000
_cell.angle_alpha   90.00
_cell.angle_beta   90.00
_cell.angle_gamma   90.00
#
_symmetry.space_group_name_H-M   'P 1'
#
loop_
_entity.id
_entity.type
_entity.pdbx_description
1 polymer ?
#
loop_
_entity_poly.entity_id
_entity_poly.type
_entity_poly.pdbx_seq_one_letter_code
_entity_poly.pdbx_strand_id
1 'polypeptide(L)' 'VAIIGNSSLQSTMPSDASKVYGKNVLNFLQLITTKDGAINLNWEDDLVKGSCITHNGEIIHERIK' A
#
# COMPACT_ATOMS: atom_id res chain seq x y z
N VAL A 1 32.12 -2.90 -18.99
CA VAL A 1 31.08 -2.38 -18.07
C VAL A 1 29.83 -3.24 -18.24
N ALA A 2 29.18 -3.65 -17.15
CA ALA A 2 27.93 -4.41 -17.18
C ALA A 2 26.82 -3.61 -16.48
N ILE A 3 25.65 -3.51 -17.11
CA ILE A 3 24.46 -2.83 -16.55
C ILE A 3 23.39 -3.90 -16.31
N ILE A 4 22.88 -3.97 -15.08
CA ILE A 4 21.82 -4.91 -14.69
C ILE A 4 20.55 -4.09 -14.42
N GLY A 5 19.51 -4.31 -15.22
CA GLY A 5 18.25 -3.55 -15.19
C GLY A 5 17.01 -4.43 -15.08
N ASN A 6 17.01 -5.40 -14.17
CA ASN A 6 15.85 -6.27 -13.97
C ASN A 6 14.76 -5.57 -13.14
N SER A 7 13.64 -5.21 -13.77
CA SER A 7 12.49 -4.56 -13.13
C SER A 7 11.71 -5.45 -12.15
N SER A 8 11.92 -6.77 -12.20
CA SER A 8 11.24 -7.76 -11.37
C SER A 8 12.22 -8.49 -10.45
N LEU A 9 13.22 -7.76 -9.92
CA LEU A 9 14.25 -8.35 -9.09
C LEU A 9 13.68 -9.04 -7.84
N GLN A 10 12.62 -8.51 -7.24
CA GLN A 10 11.92 -9.12 -6.11
C GLN A 10 11.37 -10.52 -6.42
N SER A 11 11.06 -10.81 -7.70
CA SER A 11 10.55 -12.11 -8.13
C SER A 11 11.63 -13.20 -8.09
N THR A 12 12.92 -12.85 -7.95
CA THR A 12 14.00 -13.84 -7.77
C THR A 12 14.08 -14.37 -6.35
N MET A 13 13.46 -13.68 -5.38
CA MET A 13 13.35 -14.09 -3.97
C MET A 13 11.88 -14.08 -3.51
N PRO A 14 11.01 -14.89 -4.14
CA PRO A 14 9.56 -14.77 -3.98
C PRO A 14 9.09 -15.04 -2.54
N SER A 15 9.75 -15.95 -1.81
CA SER A 15 9.40 -16.28 -0.42
C SER A 15 9.57 -15.08 0.51
N ASP A 16 10.72 -14.42 0.46
CA ASP A 16 11.00 -13.29 1.34
C ASP A 16 10.29 -12.01 0.88
N ALA A 17 10.19 -11.78 -0.42
CA ALA A 17 9.39 -10.68 -0.97
C ALA A 17 7.92 -10.78 -0.53
N SER A 18 7.34 -11.99 -0.59
CA SER A 18 5.94 -12.22 -0.16
C SER A 18 5.75 -11.97 1.34
N LYS A 19 6.70 -12.38 2.18
CA LYS A 19 6.62 -12.14 3.64
C LYS A 19 6.63 -10.64 3.96
N VAL A 20 7.55 -9.89 3.36
CA VAL A 20 7.66 -8.43 3.62
C VAL A 20 6.44 -7.70 3.07
N TYR A 21 5.98 -8.06 1.87
CA TYR A 21 4.76 -7.49 1.30
C TYR A 21 3.52 -7.78 2.16
N GLY A 22 3.33 -9.04 2.56
CA GLY A 22 2.22 -9.43 3.44
C GLY A 22 2.25 -8.70 4.78
N LYS A 23 3.43 -8.49 5.36
CA LYS A 23 3.60 -7.68 6.58
C LYS A 23 3.18 -6.22 6.36
N ASN A 24 3.57 -5.61 5.23
CA ASN A 24 3.18 -4.24 4.90
C ASN A 24 1.65 -4.11 4.74
N VAL A 25 1.02 -5.05 4.04
CA VAL A 25 -0.45 -5.09 3.89
C VAL A 25 -1.13 -5.26 5.25
N LEU A 26 -0.66 -6.18 6.09
CA LEU A 26 -1.23 -6.42 7.42
C LEU A 26 -1.13 -5.17 8.31
N ASN A 27 0.03 -4.52 8.33
CA ASN A 27 0.24 -3.30 9.11
C ASN A 27 -0.71 -2.18 8.64
N PHE A 28 -0.89 -2.03 7.33
CA PHE A 28 -1.83 -1.05 6.78
C PHE A 28 -3.28 -1.40 7.12
N LEU A 29 -3.67 -2.67 7.06
CA LEU A 29 -4.99 -3.11 7.47
C LEU A 29 -5.26 -2.78 8.94
N GLN A 30 -4.31 -3.05 9.83
CA GLN A 30 -4.39 -2.70 11.25
C GLN A 30 -4.54 -1.19 11.49
N LEU A 31 -3.94 -0.35 10.64
CA LEU A 31 -4.10 1.11 10.70
C LEU A 31 -5.52 1.55 10.35
N ILE A 32 -6.15 0.90 9.37
CA ILE A 32 -7.47 1.30 8.83
C ILE A 32 -8.65 0.50 9.40
N THR A 33 -8.43 -0.40 10.35
CA THR A 33 -9.49 -1.17 11.00
C THR A 33 -9.57 -0.90 12.49
N THR A 34 -10.79 -0.86 13.01
CA THR A 34 -11.03 -0.81 14.45
C THR A 34 -10.87 -2.19 15.08
N LYS A 35 -10.77 -2.24 16.40
CA LYS A 35 -10.69 -3.50 17.16
C LYS A 35 -11.90 -4.41 16.93
N ASP A 36 -13.03 -3.83 16.53
CA ASP A 36 -14.29 -4.52 16.29
C ASP A 36 -14.39 -5.03 14.84
N GLY A 37 -13.36 -4.78 14.02
CA GLY A 37 -13.30 -5.17 12.61
C GLY A 37 -14.00 -4.20 11.65
N ALA A 38 -14.45 -3.03 12.14
CA ALA A 38 -15.00 -1.99 11.28
C ALA A 38 -13.88 -1.24 10.55
N ILE A 39 -14.15 -0.77 9.33
CA ILE A 39 -13.21 0.06 8.59
C ILE A 39 -13.30 1.50 9.13
N ASN A 40 -12.14 2.07 9.49
CA ASN A 40 -11.98 3.45 9.89
C ASN A 40 -10.91 4.12 9.02
N LEU A 41 -11.37 4.87 8.01
CA LEU A 41 -10.49 5.64 7.14
C LEU A 41 -10.26 7.03 7.75
N ASN A 42 -9.14 7.19 8.45
CA ASN A 42 -8.73 8.50 8.96
C ASN A 42 -8.16 9.35 7.82
N TRP A 43 -8.93 10.30 7.30
CA TRP A 43 -8.50 11.15 6.18
C TRP A 43 -7.44 12.21 6.53
N GLU A 44 -7.19 12.43 7.82
CA GLU A 44 -6.08 13.25 8.31
C GLU A 44 -4.75 12.47 8.38
N ASP A 45 -4.79 11.15 8.18
CA ASP A 45 -3.59 10.31 8.14
C ASP A 45 -2.98 10.32 6.73
N ASP A 46 -1.72 10.73 6.64
CA ASP A 46 -0.98 10.85 5.37
C ASP A 46 -0.87 9.52 4.62
N LEU A 47 -0.79 8.37 5.31
CA LEU A 47 -0.75 7.05 4.66
C LEU A 47 -2.09 6.70 4.05
N VAL A 48 -3.20 7.00 4.73
CA VAL A 48 -4.56 6.76 4.22
C VAL A 48 -4.84 7.65 3.02
N LYS A 49 -4.54 8.94 3.12
CA LYS A 49 -4.72 9.92 2.05
C LYS A 49 -3.82 9.62 0.84
N GLY A 50 -2.56 9.26 1.07
CA GLY A 50 -1.62 8.91 0.01
C GLY A 50 -1.90 7.56 -0.66
N SER A 51 -2.56 6.63 0.03
CA SER A 51 -2.87 5.31 -0.54
C SER A 51 -4.21 5.27 -1.28
N CYS A 52 -5.13 6.18 -1.00
CA CYS A 52 -6.46 6.18 -1.61
C CYS A 52 -6.51 6.98 -2.91
N ILE A 53 -6.81 6.32 -4.03
CA ILE A 53 -6.90 6.95 -5.36
C ILE A 53 -8.27 7.60 -5.59
N THR A 54 -9.34 6.86 -5.29
CA THR A 54 -10.73 7.29 -5.52
C THR A 54 -11.59 7.04 -4.30
N HIS A 55 -12.49 7.98 -3.98
CA HIS A 55 -13.51 7.82 -2.95
C HIS A 55 -14.83 8.45 -3.43
N ASN A 56 -15.95 7.75 -3.24
CA ASN A 56 -17.29 8.21 -3.65
C ASN A 56 -17.42 8.67 -5.12
N GLY A 57 -16.71 8.01 -6.04
CA GLY A 57 -16.75 8.34 -7.47
C GLY A 57 -15.87 9.51 -7.88
N GLU A 58 -15.13 10.12 -6.95
CA GLU A 58 -14.19 11.21 -7.22
C GLU A 58 -12.75 10.75 -7.08
N ILE A 59 -11.85 11.31 -7.90
CA ILE A 59 -10.41 11.17 -7.74
C ILE A 59 -9.97 12.13 -6.64
N ILE A 60 -9.52 11.58 -5.52
CA ILE A 60 -9.09 12.36 -4.35
C ILE A 60 -7.56 12.48 -4.25
N HIS A 61 -6.82 11.63 -4.97
CA HIS A 61 -5.37 11.61 -4.92
C HIS A 61 -4.76 12.74 -5.75
N GLU A 62 -4.06 13.65 -5.08
CA GLU A 62 -3.55 14.90 -5.65
C GLU A 62 -2.63 14.72 -6.87
N ARG A 63 -1.78 13.68 -6.87
CA ARG A 63 -0.85 13.41 -7.99
C ARG A 63 -1.54 12.93 -9.29
N ILE A 64 -2.76 12.42 -9.18
CA ILE A 64 -3.47 11.79 -10.30
C ILE A 64 -4.51 12.76 -10.90
N LYS A 65 -4.95 13.74 -10.11
CA LYS A 65 -5.83 14.84 -10.56
C LYS A 65 -5.08 15.83 -11.44
#